data_AF-A0A936GFL5-F1
#
_entry.id   AF-A0A936GFL5-F1
#
_cell.length_a   1.000
_cell.length_b   1.000
_cell.length_c   1.000
_cell.angle_alpha   90.00
_cell.angle_beta   90.00
_cell.angle_gamma   90.00
#
_symmetry.space_group_name_H-M   'P 1'
#
loop_
_entity.id
_entity.type
_entity.pdbx_description
1 polymer ?
#
loop_
_entity_poly.entity_id
_entity_poly.type
_entity_poly.pdbx_seq_one_letter_code
_entity_poly.pdbx_strand_id
1 'polypeptide(L)'
;MNAKTNIINLQNGTYSFKLTVKNDIYSNSDTVNVTLLQNTKTISLALKKGWNLISINVIPNNASTSSILPNSSLIKSNDGYFKSGQPSVFNSINEIVAGVGYLVYNAIDETISITGTEMQSIVYLHTGWNLVGVPIQSNFTVTSLPTQTIIVKDFDGFYEKGNTMSTISELQVGKAYYIKVSDNCEINW
;
A
#
# COMPACT_ATOMS: atom_id res chain seq x y z
N MET A 1 35.48 22.81 -26.41
CA MET A 1 34.11 22.57 -26.92
C MET A 1 33.44 21.63 -25.93
N ASN A 2 32.27 21.97 -25.37
CA ASN A 2 31.61 21.13 -24.37
C ASN A 2 30.52 20.30 -25.05
N ALA A 3 30.68 18.98 -25.07
CA ALA A 3 29.64 18.05 -25.51
C ALA A 3 28.74 17.69 -24.32
N LYS A 4 27.43 17.80 -24.49
CA LYS A 4 26.41 17.45 -23.48
C LYS A 4 25.37 16.54 -24.11
N THR A 5 24.84 15.60 -23.34
CA THR A 5 23.71 14.73 -23.74
C THR A 5 22.73 14.61 -22.58
N ASN A 6 21.45 14.39 -22.91
CA ASN A 6 20.38 14.16 -21.94
C ASN A 6 19.75 12.79 -22.22
N ILE A 7 19.38 12.08 -21.17
CA ILE A 7 18.72 10.79 -21.26
C ILE A 7 17.49 10.83 -20.38
N ILE A 8 16.37 10.36 -20.93
CA ILE A 8 15.06 10.33 -20.28
C ILE A 8 14.47 8.92 -20.36
N ASN A 9 13.46 8.63 -19.54
CA ASN A 9 12.76 7.34 -19.52
C ASN A 9 13.67 6.13 -19.19
N LEU A 10 14.72 6.34 -18.40
CA LEU A 10 15.51 5.24 -17.87
C LEU A 10 14.67 4.45 -16.87
N GLN A 11 14.76 3.12 -16.96
CA GLN A 11 14.19 2.23 -15.96
C GLN A 11 15.19 2.02 -14.83
N ASN A 12 14.77 1.28 -13.82
CA ASN A 12 15.63 0.91 -12.72
C ASN A 12 16.82 0.08 -13.20
N GLY A 13 18.02 0.42 -12.76
CA GLY A 13 19.24 -0.29 -13.13
C GLY A 13 20.47 0.59 -13.21
N THR A 14 21.60 -0.05 -13.52
CA THR A 14 22.88 0.62 -13.74
C THR A 14 23.13 0.74 -15.22
N TYR A 15 23.30 1.98 -15.70
CA TYR A 15 23.65 2.28 -17.08
C TYR A 15 25.08 2.80 -17.13
N SER A 16 25.85 2.32 -18.10
CA SER A 16 27.21 2.76 -18.34
C SER A 16 27.24 3.56 -19.64
N PHE A 17 27.63 4.83 -19.55
CA PHE A 17 27.72 5.72 -20.70
C PHE A 17 29.18 6.05 -20.97
N LYS A 18 29.66 5.62 -22.12
CA LYS A 18 31.02 5.90 -22.59
C LYS A 18 31.02 7.08 -23.54
N LEU A 19 31.71 8.16 -23.17
CA LEU A 19 31.99 9.28 -24.07
C LEU A 19 33.34 9.01 -24.74
N THR A 20 33.39 9.09 -26.07
CA THR A 20 34.63 9.01 -26.85
C THR A 20 34.83 10.31 -27.62
N VAL A 21 35.99 10.94 -27.44
CA VAL A 21 36.41 12.14 -28.17
C VAL A 21 37.58 11.76 -29.07
N LYS A 22 37.46 12.00 -30.37
CA LYS A 22 38.49 11.65 -31.36
C LYS A 22 38.69 12.75 -32.39
N ASN A 23 39.91 12.83 -32.93
CA ASN A 23 40.23 13.48 -34.19
C ASN A 23 40.92 12.46 -35.11
N ASP A 24 41.55 12.92 -36.21
CA ASP A 24 42.17 12.03 -37.20
C ASP A 24 43.40 11.26 -36.68
N ILE A 25 43.96 11.65 -35.53
CA ILE A 25 45.24 11.11 -35.00
C ILE A 25 45.08 10.52 -33.59
N TYR A 26 44.19 11.07 -32.77
CA TYR A 26 44.04 10.74 -31.35
C TYR A 26 42.60 10.37 -31.01
N SER A 27 42.44 9.46 -30.05
CA SER A 27 41.16 9.07 -29.47
C SER A 27 41.33 8.89 -27.97
N ASN A 28 40.42 9.47 -27.20
CA ASN A 28 40.34 9.25 -25.76
C ASN A 28 38.88 8.99 -25.36
N SER A 29 38.66 8.23 -24.30
CA SER A 29 37.32 7.91 -23.83
C SER A 29 37.26 7.84 -22.32
N ASP A 30 36.13 8.26 -21.77
CA ASP A 30 35.82 8.13 -20.36
C ASP A 30 34.41 7.56 -20.18
N THR A 31 34.13 6.99 -19.01
CA THR A 31 32.88 6.31 -18.72
C THR A 31 32.25 6.89 -17.46
N VAL A 32 30.95 7.18 -17.53
CA VAL A 32 30.12 7.50 -16.37
C VAL A 32 29.12 6.39 -16.13
N ASN A 33 29.02 5.93 -14.89
CA ASN A 33 27.98 5.00 -14.48
C ASN A 33 26.88 5.78 -13.78
N VAL A 34 25.64 5.57 -14.23
CA VAL A 34 24.43 6.15 -13.64
C VAL A 34 23.57 5.01 -13.13
N THR A 35 23.34 4.99 -11.83
CA THR A 35 22.47 3.99 -11.19
C THR A 35 21.15 4.64 -10.82
N LEU A 36 20.06 4.13 -11.39
CA LEU A 36 18.70 4.43 -10.94
C LEU A 36 18.26 3.34 -9.97
N LEU A 37 18.00 3.74 -8.73
CA LEU A 37 17.43 2.87 -7.70
C LEU A 37 15.94 3.15 -7.55
N GLN A 38 15.17 2.10 -7.30
CA GLN A 38 13.76 2.22 -6.96
C GLN A 38 13.75 2.49 -5.47
N ASN A 39 13.14 3.60 -5.08
CA ASN A 39 12.94 3.90 -3.67
C ASN A 39 11.91 2.92 -3.11
N THR A 40 12.39 1.75 -2.70
CA THR A 40 11.59 0.75 -2.02
C THR A 40 11.72 0.93 -0.52
N LYS A 41 10.61 0.74 0.18
CA LYS A 41 10.52 0.72 1.63
C LYS A 41 10.07 -0.67 2.08
N THR A 42 10.64 -1.12 3.19
CA THR A 42 10.19 -2.33 3.87
C THR A 42 9.32 -1.93 5.06
N ILE A 43 8.10 -2.45 5.10
CA ILE A 43 7.18 -2.29 6.23
C ILE A 43 7.04 -3.61 6.97
N SER A 44 6.73 -3.52 8.26
CA SER A 44 6.46 -4.66 9.13
C SER A 44 4.99 -4.63 9.54
N LEU A 45 4.27 -5.72 9.29
CA LEU A 45 2.87 -5.90 9.65
C LEU A 45 2.75 -7.04 10.66
N ALA A 46 2.35 -6.73 11.89
CA ALA A 46 2.10 -7.73 12.92
C ALA A 46 0.66 -8.27 12.80
N LEU A 47 0.51 -9.59 12.71
CA LEU A 47 -0.76 -10.30 12.71
C LEU A 47 -0.87 -11.16 13.96
N LYS A 48 -2.08 -11.21 14.50
CA LYS A 48 -2.46 -12.14 15.56
C LYS A 48 -3.16 -13.36 14.97
N LYS A 49 -3.05 -14.48 15.67
CA LYS A 49 -3.90 -15.64 15.41
C LYS A 49 -5.36 -15.22 15.54
N GLY A 50 -6.17 -15.62 14.56
CA GLY A 50 -7.58 -15.24 14.47
C GLY A 50 -7.79 -14.04 13.56
N TRP A 51 -8.81 -13.24 13.87
CA TRP A 51 -9.23 -12.12 13.01
C TRP A 51 -8.33 -10.90 13.18
N ASN A 52 -7.96 -10.29 12.05
CA ASN A 52 -7.20 -9.05 11.97
C ASN A 52 -7.87 -8.11 10.96
N LEU A 53 -7.89 -6.82 11.26
CA LEU A 53 -8.28 -5.77 10.31
C LEU A 53 -7.01 -5.02 9.89
N ILE A 54 -6.53 -5.30 8.67
CA ILE A 54 -5.23 -4.84 8.19
C ILE A 54 -5.31 -4.17 6.84
N SER A 55 -4.31 -3.35 6.56
CA SER A 55 -4.00 -2.87 5.22
C SER A 55 -2.50 -2.78 5.03
N ILE A 56 -2.06 -2.55 3.79
CA ILE A 56 -0.67 -2.27 3.47
C ILE A 56 -0.58 -0.88 2.81
N ASN A 57 0.55 -0.21 3.01
CA ASN A 57 0.81 1.16 2.53
C ASN A 57 2.02 1.23 1.58
N VAL A 58 2.47 0.09 1.06
CA VAL A 58 3.46 0.00 -0.01
C VAL A 58 2.91 -0.89 -1.11
N ILE A 59 3.16 -0.55 -2.37
CA ILE A 59 2.86 -1.39 -3.52
C ILE A 59 3.91 -2.50 -3.54
N PRO A 60 3.56 -3.76 -3.20
CA PRO A 60 4.57 -4.81 -3.01
C PRO A 60 5.23 -5.19 -4.33
N ASN A 61 6.50 -5.60 -4.27
CA ASN A 61 7.18 -6.18 -5.43
C ASN A 61 6.54 -7.51 -5.88
N ASN A 62 5.92 -8.24 -4.95
CA ASN A 62 5.08 -9.40 -5.20
C ASN A 62 3.79 -9.27 -4.38
N ALA A 63 2.69 -8.92 -5.03
CA ALA A 63 1.42 -8.65 -4.36
C ALA A 63 0.59 -9.91 -4.07
N SER A 64 1.01 -11.11 -4.50
CA SER A 64 0.20 -12.33 -4.34
C SER A 64 -0.19 -12.60 -2.88
N THR A 65 -1.43 -13.07 -2.67
CA THR A 65 -1.93 -13.39 -1.31
C THR A 65 -1.01 -14.36 -0.56
N SER A 66 -0.46 -15.36 -1.24
CA SER A 66 0.49 -16.31 -0.65
C SER A 66 1.83 -15.70 -0.27
N SER A 67 2.27 -14.62 -0.95
CA SER A 67 3.52 -13.93 -0.60
C SER A 67 3.32 -12.97 0.57
N ILE A 68 2.15 -12.30 0.62
CA ILE A 68 1.88 -11.24 1.60
C ILE A 68 1.19 -11.76 2.86
N LEU A 69 0.39 -12.82 2.78
CA LEU A 69 -0.38 -13.40 3.89
C LEU A 69 -0.30 -14.94 3.87
N PRO A 70 0.91 -15.54 3.96
CA PRO A 70 1.14 -16.97 3.74
C PRO A 70 0.37 -17.88 4.70
N ASN A 71 0.10 -17.43 5.93
CA ASN A 71 -0.59 -18.22 6.96
C ASN A 71 -2.08 -17.85 7.10
N SER A 72 -2.62 -17.06 6.17
CA SER A 72 -4.04 -16.72 6.15
C SER A 72 -4.89 -17.84 5.59
N SER A 73 -6.02 -18.11 6.25
CA SER A 73 -7.00 -19.11 5.79
C SER A 73 -8.21 -18.47 5.10
N LEU A 74 -8.47 -17.20 5.39
CA LEU A 74 -9.61 -16.44 4.89
C LEU A 74 -9.24 -14.96 4.80
N ILE A 75 -9.52 -14.33 3.66
CA ILE A 75 -9.33 -12.90 3.44
C ILE A 75 -10.61 -12.34 2.81
N LYS A 76 -11.05 -11.19 3.29
CA LYS A 76 -12.20 -10.45 2.72
C LYS A 76 -11.85 -8.98 2.55
N SER A 77 -12.35 -8.37 1.48
CA SER A 77 -12.40 -6.92 1.28
C SER A 77 -13.86 -6.50 0.98
N ASN A 78 -14.09 -5.26 0.54
CA ASN A 78 -15.43 -4.83 0.11
C ASN A 78 -15.98 -5.70 -1.03
N ASP A 79 -15.12 -6.02 -2.00
CA ASP A 79 -15.53 -6.63 -3.27
C ASP A 79 -14.93 -8.03 -3.49
N GLY A 80 -14.20 -8.51 -2.48
CA GLY A 80 -13.27 -9.61 -2.65
C GLY A 80 -13.36 -10.67 -1.57
N TYR A 81 -13.04 -11.90 -1.98
CA TYR A 81 -12.95 -13.05 -1.10
C TYR A 81 -11.78 -13.96 -1.50
N PHE A 82 -11.11 -14.52 -0.50
CA PHE A 82 -10.17 -15.63 -0.67
C PHE A 82 -10.32 -16.61 0.49
N LYS A 83 -10.31 -17.90 0.18
CA LYS A 83 -10.22 -18.97 1.17
C LYS A 83 -9.14 -19.98 0.77
N SER A 84 -8.27 -20.32 1.71
CA SER A 84 -7.23 -21.31 1.51
C SER A 84 -7.84 -22.71 1.27
N GLY A 85 -7.26 -23.46 0.34
CA GLY A 85 -7.74 -24.79 -0.07
C GLY A 85 -9.00 -24.80 -0.94
N GLN A 86 -9.58 -23.63 -1.26
CA GLN A 86 -10.70 -23.52 -2.19
C GLN A 86 -10.18 -23.47 -3.65
N PRO A 87 -10.92 -24.03 -4.63
CA PRO A 87 -10.57 -23.87 -6.05
C PRO A 87 -10.42 -22.39 -6.44
N SER A 88 -9.41 -22.08 -7.23
CA SER A 88 -9.04 -20.70 -7.59
C SER A 88 -10.17 -19.92 -8.26
N VAL A 89 -11.04 -20.59 -9.02
CA VAL A 89 -12.22 -19.98 -9.67
C VAL A 89 -13.20 -19.33 -8.68
N PHE A 90 -13.17 -19.74 -7.41
CA PHE A 90 -14.03 -19.17 -6.36
C PHE A 90 -13.30 -18.14 -5.48
N ASN A 91 -12.03 -17.85 -5.76
CA ASN A 91 -11.25 -16.82 -5.08
C ASN A 91 -11.11 -15.60 -5.99
N SER A 92 -11.61 -14.45 -5.53
CA SER A 92 -11.50 -13.18 -6.26
C SER A 92 -10.35 -12.30 -5.78
N ILE A 93 -9.86 -12.49 -4.54
CA ILE A 93 -8.64 -11.84 -4.04
C ILE A 93 -7.45 -12.75 -4.35
N ASN A 94 -6.69 -12.39 -5.37
CA ASN A 94 -5.43 -13.06 -5.73
C ASN A 94 -4.20 -12.23 -5.35
N GLU A 95 -4.39 -10.93 -5.17
CA GLU A 95 -3.36 -9.97 -4.80
C GLU A 95 -3.83 -9.06 -3.67
N ILE A 96 -2.90 -8.67 -2.81
CA ILE A 96 -3.09 -7.66 -1.76
C ILE A 96 -2.69 -6.31 -2.33
N VAL A 97 -3.66 -5.41 -2.38
CA VAL A 97 -3.53 -4.08 -2.96
C VAL A 97 -3.36 -3.07 -1.83
N ALA A 98 -2.39 -2.18 -1.98
CA ALA A 98 -2.17 -1.12 -1.00
C ALA A 98 -3.36 -0.14 -0.96
N GLY A 99 -3.64 0.39 0.24
CA GLY A 99 -4.81 1.24 0.52
C GLY A 99 -6.16 0.49 0.65
N VAL A 100 -6.25 -0.76 0.21
CA VAL A 100 -7.45 -1.59 0.44
C VAL A 100 -7.44 -2.13 1.87
N GLY A 101 -8.61 -2.10 2.52
CA GLY A 101 -8.80 -2.71 3.82
C GLY A 101 -9.14 -4.20 3.70
N TYR A 102 -8.54 -5.02 4.54
CA TYR A 102 -8.75 -6.47 4.56
C TYR A 102 -9.12 -6.97 5.96
N LEU A 103 -10.14 -7.83 6.00
CA LEU A 103 -10.46 -8.66 7.15
C LEU A 103 -9.82 -10.04 6.92
N VAL A 104 -8.80 -10.36 7.71
CA VAL A 104 -7.95 -11.55 7.54
C VAL A 104 -8.10 -12.48 8.74
N TYR A 105 -8.36 -13.75 8.50
CA TYR A 105 -8.24 -14.80 9.53
C TYR A 105 -6.89 -15.51 9.39
N ASN A 106 -6.01 -15.27 10.36
CA ASN A 106 -4.66 -15.81 10.38
C ASN A 106 -4.54 -17.04 11.28
N ALA A 107 -3.76 -18.04 10.86
CA ALA A 107 -3.62 -19.28 11.61
C ALA A 107 -2.73 -19.16 12.86
N ILE A 108 -1.78 -18.22 12.85
CA ILE A 108 -0.76 -18.04 13.88
C ILE A 108 -0.53 -16.55 14.19
N ASP A 109 0.12 -16.27 15.31
CA ASP A 109 0.75 -14.96 15.51
C ASP A 109 2.00 -14.89 14.62
N GLU A 110 2.13 -13.84 13.81
CA GLU A 110 3.29 -13.64 12.95
C GLU A 110 3.57 -12.16 12.70
N THR A 111 4.77 -11.87 12.22
CA THR A 111 5.14 -10.56 11.71
C THR A 111 5.61 -10.72 10.28
N ILE A 112 4.95 -10.02 9.36
CA ILE A 112 5.22 -10.09 7.93
C ILE A 112 6.04 -8.87 7.51
N SER A 113 7.08 -9.10 6.73
CA SER A 113 7.91 -8.06 6.14
C SER A 113 7.56 -7.89 4.67
N ILE A 114 7.17 -6.68 4.27
CA ILE A 114 6.71 -6.39 2.91
C ILE A 114 7.57 -5.28 2.34
N THR A 115 8.26 -5.56 1.23
CA THR A 115 9.06 -4.58 0.50
C THR A 115 8.33 -4.15 -0.76
N GLY A 116 8.23 -2.83 -0.95
CA GLY A 116 7.54 -2.25 -2.08
C GLY A 116 7.83 -0.77 -2.25
N THR A 117 7.25 -0.13 -3.25
CA THR A 117 7.30 1.33 -3.39
C THR A 117 6.23 1.99 -2.55
N GLU A 118 6.51 3.17 -2.02
CA GLU A 118 5.50 3.93 -1.25
C GLU A 118 4.26 4.19 -2.10
N MET A 119 3.09 4.00 -1.50
CA MET A 119 1.81 4.40 -2.09
C MET A 119 1.38 5.72 -1.46
N GLN A 120 0.79 6.58 -2.28
CA GLN A 120 -0.12 7.63 -1.85
C GLN A 120 -1.26 7.64 -2.85
N SER A 121 -2.49 7.53 -2.36
CA SER A 121 -3.65 7.43 -3.25
C SER A 121 -4.88 8.03 -2.58
N ILE A 122 -5.74 8.59 -3.41
CA ILE A 122 -7.08 9.03 -3.03
C ILE A 122 -7.94 7.76 -2.91
N VAL A 123 -8.64 7.62 -1.79
CA VAL A 123 -9.55 6.48 -1.59
C VAL A 123 -10.99 6.96 -1.80
N TYR A 124 -11.65 6.42 -2.82
CA TYR A 124 -13.06 6.69 -3.06
C TYR A 124 -13.94 5.80 -2.19
N LEU A 125 -14.97 6.40 -1.59
CA LEU A 125 -15.94 5.75 -0.74
C LEU A 125 -17.32 5.80 -1.38
N HIS A 126 -18.07 4.71 -1.20
CA HIS A 126 -19.46 4.63 -1.58
C HIS A 126 -20.37 4.91 -0.39
N THR A 127 -21.56 5.45 -0.64
CA THR A 127 -22.60 5.61 0.39
C THR A 127 -22.80 4.33 1.18
N GLY A 128 -22.77 4.42 2.52
CA GLY A 128 -22.85 3.26 3.40
C GLY A 128 -21.47 2.82 3.90
N TRP A 129 -21.32 1.52 4.15
CA TRP A 129 -20.12 0.95 4.78
C TRP A 129 -19.03 0.65 3.75
N ASN A 130 -17.80 1.04 4.09
CA ASN A 130 -16.60 0.78 3.32
C ASN A 130 -15.53 0.22 4.27
N LEU A 131 -14.89 -0.89 3.90
CA LEU A 131 -13.68 -1.38 4.54
C LEU A 131 -12.46 -0.72 3.88
N VAL A 132 -11.77 0.13 4.64
CA VAL A 132 -10.76 1.06 4.13
C VAL A 132 -9.43 0.84 4.83
N GLY A 133 -8.35 0.79 4.06
CA GLY A 133 -6.99 0.78 4.60
C GLY A 133 -6.40 2.19 4.71
N VAL A 134 -5.28 2.32 5.41
CA VAL A 134 -4.49 3.56 5.49
C VAL A 134 -3.32 3.48 4.50
N PRO A 135 -3.38 4.15 3.32
CA PRO A 135 -2.37 4.03 2.27
C PRO A 135 -1.11 4.87 2.52
N ILE A 136 -1.11 5.76 3.51
CA ILE A 136 0.01 6.67 3.80
C ILE A 136 1.00 6.10 4.84
N GLN A 137 2.12 6.81 5.02
CA GLN A 137 3.24 6.38 5.88
C GLN A 137 3.15 6.88 7.33
N SER A 138 2.13 7.67 7.67
CA SER A 138 1.88 8.21 9.01
C SER A 138 0.41 8.04 9.38
N ASN A 139 0.09 8.14 10.67
CA ASN A 139 -1.30 8.10 11.12
C ASN A 139 -2.09 9.28 10.54
N PHE A 140 -3.38 9.06 10.32
CA PHE A 140 -4.30 10.06 9.78
C PHE A 140 -5.31 10.49 10.83
N THR A 141 -5.42 11.78 11.13
CA THR A 141 -6.36 12.27 12.14
C THR A 141 -7.80 12.05 11.69
N VAL A 142 -8.62 11.41 12.54
CA VAL A 142 -10.00 11.02 12.17
C VAL A 142 -10.89 12.20 11.83
N THR A 143 -10.63 13.38 12.43
CA THR A 143 -11.38 14.61 12.16
C THR A 143 -11.07 15.24 10.81
N SER A 144 -9.99 14.80 10.13
CA SER A 144 -9.67 15.20 8.76
C SER A 144 -10.39 14.35 7.70
N LEU A 145 -11.18 13.34 8.12
CA LEU A 145 -12.02 12.58 7.20
C LEU A 145 -13.11 13.46 6.56
N PRO A 146 -13.67 13.03 5.42
CA PRO A 146 -14.71 13.77 4.73
C PRO A 146 -15.90 14.08 5.63
N THR A 147 -16.55 15.23 5.41
CA THR A 147 -17.69 15.67 6.24
C THR A 147 -18.88 14.71 6.24
N GLN A 148 -18.97 13.86 5.21
CA GLN A 148 -19.93 12.77 5.01
C GLN A 148 -19.71 11.60 5.97
N THR A 149 -18.58 11.53 6.67
CA THR A 149 -18.26 10.46 7.62
C THR A 149 -19.23 10.46 8.79
N ILE A 150 -19.88 9.32 9.00
CA ILE A 150 -20.84 9.09 10.08
C ILE A 150 -20.15 8.36 11.24
N ILE A 151 -19.61 7.17 10.95
CA ILE A 151 -18.96 6.28 11.92
C ILE A 151 -17.68 5.72 11.32
N VAL A 152 -16.65 5.60 12.15
CA VAL A 152 -15.44 4.82 11.89
C VAL A 152 -15.29 3.80 13.00
N LYS A 153 -14.92 2.56 12.70
CA LYS A 153 -14.63 1.55 13.73
C LYS A 153 -13.64 0.50 13.28
N ASP A 154 -12.93 -0.06 14.25
CA ASP A 154 -12.17 -1.31 14.13
C ASP A 154 -12.64 -2.29 15.22
N PHE A 155 -11.79 -3.23 15.65
CA PHE A 155 -12.11 -4.15 16.75
C PHE A 155 -11.93 -3.53 18.13
N ASP A 156 -11.14 -2.46 18.24
CA ASP A 156 -10.70 -1.90 19.52
C ASP A 156 -11.51 -0.64 19.88
N GLY A 157 -12.12 0.03 18.90
CA GLY A 157 -12.82 1.28 19.15
C GLY A 157 -13.70 1.77 18.02
N PHE A 158 -14.24 2.96 18.23
CA PHE A 158 -15.03 3.67 17.25
C PHE A 158 -14.84 5.19 17.36
N TYR A 159 -15.19 5.88 16.29
CA TYR A 159 -15.42 7.30 16.24
C TYR A 159 -16.79 7.54 15.62
N GLU A 160 -17.55 8.45 16.21
CA GLU A 160 -18.82 8.93 15.68
C GLU A 160 -18.88 10.45 15.84
N LYS A 161 -19.26 11.15 14.78
CA LYS A 161 -19.22 12.62 14.75
C LYS A 161 -20.14 13.22 15.82
N GLY A 162 -19.57 14.06 16.69
CA GLY A 162 -20.30 14.68 17.80
C GLY A 162 -20.49 13.78 19.03
N ASN A 163 -20.01 12.54 18.98
CA ASN A 163 -20.08 11.61 20.11
C ASN A 163 -18.84 11.74 21.00
N THR A 164 -19.02 12.15 22.25
CA THR A 164 -17.94 12.33 23.24
C THR A 164 -17.34 11.01 23.74
N MET A 165 -17.98 9.88 23.47
CA MET A 165 -17.50 8.54 23.81
C MET A 165 -16.61 7.92 22.72
N SER A 166 -16.33 8.66 21.64
CA SER A 166 -15.42 8.22 20.59
C SER A 166 -14.03 7.93 21.15
N THR A 167 -13.48 6.76 20.80
CA THR A 167 -12.16 6.30 21.25
C THR A 167 -11.10 6.34 20.15
N ILE A 168 -11.49 6.32 18.88
CA ILE A 168 -10.58 6.49 17.75
C ILE A 168 -10.35 7.99 17.52
N SER A 169 -9.11 8.45 17.65
CA SER A 169 -8.68 9.81 17.27
C SER A 169 -7.85 9.83 15.98
N GLU A 170 -7.23 8.70 15.64
CA GLU A 170 -6.35 8.55 14.48
C GLU A 170 -6.56 7.19 13.81
N LEU A 171 -6.49 7.17 12.48
CA LEU A 171 -6.37 5.95 11.68
C LEU A 171 -4.89 5.57 11.61
N GLN A 172 -4.55 4.38 12.08
CA GLN A 172 -3.17 3.93 12.20
C GLN A 172 -2.70 3.22 10.94
N VAL A 173 -1.44 3.47 10.58
CA VAL A 173 -0.78 2.76 9.49
C VAL A 173 -0.79 1.24 9.75
N GLY A 174 -1.10 0.46 8.72
CA GLY A 174 -1.17 -1.00 8.81
C GLY A 174 -2.51 -1.55 9.31
N LYS A 175 -3.40 -0.70 9.82
CA LYS A 175 -4.77 -1.07 10.20
C LYS A 175 -5.78 -0.76 9.09
N ALA A 176 -6.87 -1.49 9.09
CA ALA A 176 -8.07 -1.17 8.32
C ALA A 176 -9.25 -0.82 9.21
N TYR A 177 -10.18 -0.05 8.67
CA TYR A 177 -11.34 0.48 9.38
C TYR A 177 -12.61 0.28 8.56
N TYR A 178 -13.71 -0.01 9.23
CA TYR A 178 -15.04 0.14 8.65
C TYR A 178 -15.47 1.60 8.79
N ILE A 179 -15.61 2.29 7.66
CA ILE A 179 -16.01 3.69 7.58
C ILE A 179 -17.39 3.76 6.92
N LYS A 180 -18.35 4.33 7.63
CA LYS A 180 -19.68 4.61 7.12
C LYS A 180 -19.79 6.06 6.67
N VAL A 181 -20.21 6.30 5.43
CA VAL A 181 -20.44 7.65 4.90
C VAL A 181 -21.89 7.85 4.44
N SER A 182 -22.36 9.10 4.50
CA SER A 182 -23.73 9.48 4.10
C SER A 182 -23.92 9.52 2.59
N ASP A 183 -22.87 9.85 1.84
CA ASP A 183 -22.84 9.99 0.39
C ASP A 183 -21.50 9.55 -0.16
N ASN A 184 -21.43 9.25 -1.47
CA ASN A 184 -20.16 9.01 -2.15
C ASN A 184 -19.21 10.18 -1.92
N CYS A 185 -17.97 9.90 -1.53
CA CYS A 185 -16.94 10.91 -1.29
C CYS A 185 -15.55 10.30 -1.48
N GLU A 186 -14.51 11.07 -1.21
CA GLU A 186 -13.11 10.62 -1.27
C GLU A 186 -12.36 11.01 0.00
N ILE A 187 -11.46 10.15 0.48
CA ILE A 187 -10.50 10.50 1.52
C ILE A 187 -9.23 11.00 0.86
N ASN A 188 -8.86 12.24 1.21
CA ASN A 188 -7.58 12.84 0.89
C ASN A 188 -6.65 12.66 2.10
N TRP A 189 -5.63 11.81 1.93
CA TRP A 189 -4.71 11.37 2.99
C TRP A 189 -3.51 12.29 3.17
#